data_AF-A0A9Q1M669-F1
#
_entry.id   AF-A0A9Q1M669-F1
#
_cell.length_a   1.000
_cell.length_b   1.000
_cell.length_c   1.000
_cell.angle_alpha   90.00
_cell.angle_beta   90.00
_cell.angle_gamma   90.00
#
_symmetry.space_group_name_H-M   'P 1'
#
loop_
_entity.id
_entity.type
_entity.pdbx_description
1 polymer ?
#
loop_
_entity_poly.entity_id
_entity_poly.type
_entity_poly.pdbx_seq_one_letter_code
_entity_poly.pdbx_strand_id
1 'polypeptide(L)'
;MESLGCQDKDQPSGPTLENTSLENNNGAQVNEQTGVDENGTEVQVASGSPLPGVKVVHFGTLAVPEWFAAGAFGLVTVFTLLLRNVTALQSNLLSVFDNLDLLKDGLPGALITAFLLGVHEVSHCLVAKEVGVKLGIPYFVPSWQIGSFGAITRILNIVPKREDLLKVAAAGPLAGFSVGLILLLSGFILPPTDGIGIILDPSVFHESFLAGGIGKY
;
A
#
# COMPACT_ATOMS: atom_id res chain seq x y z
N MET A 1 -64.35 -6.11 55.80
CA MET A 1 -63.80 -6.26 57.16
C MET A 1 -62.34 -5.84 57.08
N GLU A 2 -62.00 -4.76 57.81
CA GLU A 2 -60.69 -4.39 58.39
C GLU A 2 -59.45 -4.31 57.48
N SER A 3 -58.45 -3.43 57.67
CA SER A 3 -58.23 -2.23 58.46
C SER A 3 -56.80 -1.75 58.11
N LEU A 4 -56.60 -0.43 58.01
CA LEU A 4 -55.42 0.38 58.32
C LEU A 4 -53.97 -0.07 57.94
N GLY A 5 -53.33 0.76 57.10
CA GLY A 5 -52.22 1.65 57.52
C GLY A 5 -50.77 1.12 57.51
N CYS A 6 -49.90 1.76 56.71
CA CYS A 6 -48.69 2.46 57.17
C CYS A 6 -47.98 3.21 56.03
N GLN A 7 -47.58 4.44 56.33
CA GLN A 7 -46.79 5.38 55.53
C GLN A 7 -45.33 4.93 55.33
N ASP A 8 -44.70 5.34 54.22
CA ASP A 8 -43.61 6.34 54.19
C ASP A 8 -42.53 6.07 53.11
N LYS A 9 -41.99 7.18 52.59
CA LYS A 9 -40.69 7.38 51.90
C LYS A 9 -40.60 7.31 50.38
N ASP A 10 -40.71 8.50 49.79
CA ASP A 10 -39.68 9.14 48.95
C ASP A 10 -38.79 8.25 48.07
N GLN A 11 -39.03 8.23 46.76
CA GLN A 11 -37.96 8.42 45.75
C GLN A 11 -38.55 8.66 44.35
N PRO A 12 -38.14 9.73 43.63
CA PRO A 12 -38.61 9.96 42.28
C PRO A 12 -38.00 8.90 41.36
N SER A 13 -38.84 8.06 40.77
CA SER A 13 -38.46 7.17 39.67
C SER A 13 -37.91 8.01 38.52
N GLY A 14 -36.66 7.73 38.16
CA GLY A 14 -35.80 8.56 37.32
C GLY A 14 -36.33 8.88 35.92
N PRO A 15 -35.67 9.81 35.22
CA PRO A 15 -36.15 10.28 33.93
C PRO A 15 -36.11 9.16 32.89
N THR A 16 -37.28 8.91 32.30
CA THR A 16 -37.46 8.24 31.01
C THR A 16 -36.47 8.81 30.00
N LEU A 17 -35.54 7.99 29.52
CA LEU A 17 -34.62 8.37 28.47
C LEU A 17 -35.35 8.37 27.14
N GLU A 18 -35.83 9.54 26.72
CA GLU A 18 -36.32 9.77 25.37
C GLU A 18 -35.11 9.96 24.44
N ASN A 19 -34.72 8.89 23.77
CA ASN A 19 -33.65 8.88 22.77
C ASN A 19 -34.19 9.40 21.44
N THR A 20 -34.23 10.72 21.26
CA THR A 20 -34.39 11.29 19.92
C THR A 20 -33.06 11.17 19.17
N SER A 21 -32.93 10.09 18.38
CA SER A 21 -31.81 9.89 17.47
C SER A 21 -31.92 10.86 16.28
N LEU A 22 -31.17 11.96 16.31
CA LEU A 22 -30.89 12.72 15.10
C LEU A 22 -29.60 12.19 14.47
N GLU A 23 -29.76 11.47 13.36
CA GLU A 23 -28.68 10.91 12.56
C GLU A 23 -28.01 12.03 11.74
N ASN A 24 -26.76 12.33 12.07
CA ASN A 24 -25.88 13.21 11.29
C ASN A 24 -24.95 12.35 10.43
N ASN A 25 -24.87 12.65 9.13
CA ASN A 25 -24.16 11.91 8.07
C ASN A 25 -22.62 11.83 8.20
N ASN A 26 -22.04 12.14 9.35
CA ASN A 26 -20.63 11.90 9.64
C ASN A 26 -20.55 11.11 10.94
N GLY A 27 -20.32 9.79 10.84
CA GLY A 27 -20.41 8.81 11.92
C GLY A 27 -19.46 8.98 13.09
N ALA A 28 -19.55 10.10 13.80
CA ALA A 28 -18.99 10.29 15.13
C ALA A 28 -20.15 10.28 16.14
N GLN A 29 -20.19 9.27 17.03
CA GLN A 29 -21.07 9.31 18.19
C GLN A 29 -20.58 10.43 19.13
N VAL A 30 -21.31 11.54 19.17
CA VAL A 30 -21.15 12.54 20.22
C VAL A 30 -21.99 12.04 21.39
N ASN A 31 -21.32 11.51 22.42
CA ASN A 31 -21.97 11.17 23.67
C ASN A 31 -21.92 12.42 24.55
N GLU A 32 -22.97 13.24 24.49
CA GLU A 32 -23.17 14.35 25.42
C GLU A 32 -23.52 13.79 26.80
N GLN A 33 -22.55 13.82 27.72
CA GLN A 33 -22.80 13.57 29.13
C GLN A 33 -23.01 14.90 29.85
N THR A 34 -24.27 15.25 30.06
CA THR A 34 -24.67 16.41 30.88
C THR A 34 -24.59 16.02 32.36
N GLY A 35 -23.51 16.45 33.04
CA GLY A 35 -23.42 16.43 34.50
C GLY A 35 -23.75 17.83 35.05
N VAL A 36 -24.64 17.90 36.05
CA VAL A 36 -25.00 19.14 36.76
C VAL A 36 -24.30 19.12 38.12
N ASP A 37 -23.64 20.22 38.48
CA ASP A 37 -23.07 20.45 39.81
C ASP A 37 -24.05 21.22 40.73
N GLU A 38 -23.82 21.14 42.04
CA GLU A 38 -24.77 21.49 43.12
C GLU A 38 -25.11 22.99 43.26
N ASN A 39 -24.78 23.85 42.28
CA ASN A 39 -25.09 25.28 42.32
C ASN A 39 -25.82 25.83 41.07
N GLY A 40 -26.36 24.94 40.21
CA GLY A 40 -27.35 25.30 39.20
C GLY A 40 -26.86 26.19 38.05
N THR A 41 -25.55 26.20 37.75
CA THR A 41 -25.01 26.85 36.56
C THR A 41 -24.59 25.80 35.53
N GLU A 42 -25.17 25.86 34.33
CA GLU A 42 -24.82 25.00 33.20
C GLU A 42 -23.37 25.26 32.77
N VAL A 43 -22.46 24.34 33.06
CA VAL A 43 -21.09 24.38 32.54
C VAL A 43 -21.00 23.44 31.34
N GLN A 44 -21.04 24.02 30.13
CA GLN A 44 -20.73 23.29 28.90
C GLN A 44 -19.22 23.02 28.84
N VAL A 45 -18.80 21.87 29.36
CA VAL A 45 -17.43 21.38 29.18
C VAL A 45 -17.28 20.75 27.79
N ALA A 46 -16.91 21.58 26.82
CA ALA A 46 -16.44 21.10 25.52
C ALA A 46 -15.15 20.28 25.73
N SER A 47 -15.29 18.95 25.76
CA SER A 47 -14.17 18.01 25.72
C SER A 47 -13.51 18.08 24.34
N GLY A 48 -12.66 19.09 24.14
CA GLY A 48 -12.03 19.35 22.84
C GLY A 48 -11.40 20.72 22.66
N SER A 49 -11.49 21.64 23.62
CA SER A 49 -10.83 22.94 23.53
C SER A 49 -9.30 22.75 23.45
N PRO A 50 -8.63 23.19 22.37
CA PRO A 50 -7.19 23.10 22.24
C PRO A 50 -6.50 23.80 23.42
N LEU A 51 -5.59 23.07 24.10
CA LEU A 51 -4.88 23.60 25.25
C LEU A 51 -4.13 24.89 24.87
N PRO A 52 -4.29 25.99 25.64
CA PRO A 52 -3.59 27.23 25.39
C PRO A 52 -2.08 26.99 25.58
N GLY A 53 -1.32 27.04 24.47
CA GLY A 53 0.14 26.90 24.47
C GLY A 53 0.68 25.67 23.73
N VAL A 54 -0.18 24.73 23.31
CA VAL A 54 0.25 23.67 22.39
C VAL A 54 0.16 24.21 20.96
N LYS A 55 1.28 24.69 20.44
CA LYS A 55 1.39 24.91 18.99
C LYS A 55 1.24 23.54 18.33
N VAL A 56 0.10 23.29 17.70
CA VAL A 56 -0.03 22.19 16.74
C VAL A 56 1.09 22.35 15.73
N VAL A 57 2.04 21.41 15.75
CA VAL A 57 3.14 21.38 14.81
C VAL A 57 2.52 21.06 13.45
N HIS A 58 2.12 22.09 12.72
CA HIS A 58 2.04 22.03 11.27
C HIS A 58 3.45 21.69 10.81
N PHE A 59 3.71 20.42 10.51
CA PHE A 59 4.86 20.04 9.70
C PHE A 59 4.65 20.75 8.35
N GLY A 60 5.19 21.97 8.27
CA GLY A 60 5.20 22.76 7.06
C GLY A 60 5.83 21.90 5.98
N THR A 61 5.02 21.59 4.97
CA THR A 61 5.48 20.94 3.75
C THR A 61 6.54 21.85 3.15
N LEU A 62 7.81 21.50 3.31
CA LEU A 62 8.87 21.97 2.43
C LEU A 62 8.58 21.30 1.08
N ALA A 63 7.66 21.93 0.34
CA ALA A 63 6.75 21.32 -0.62
C ALA A 63 7.42 20.97 -1.94
N VAL A 64 8.22 19.91 -1.94
CA VAL A 64 8.48 19.17 -3.17
C VAL A 64 7.18 18.45 -3.55
N PRO A 65 6.68 18.60 -4.79
CA PRO A 65 5.45 17.93 -5.20
C PRO A 65 5.56 16.41 -5.02
N GLU A 66 4.48 15.78 -4.56
CA GLU A 66 4.43 14.32 -4.31
C GLU A 66 4.83 13.52 -5.57
N TRP A 67 4.36 13.97 -6.73
CA TRP A 67 4.69 13.40 -8.03
C TRP A 67 6.17 13.56 -8.40
N PHE A 68 6.82 14.63 -7.94
CA PHE A 68 8.25 14.86 -8.19
C PHE A 68 9.08 13.90 -7.35
N ALA A 69 8.73 13.72 -6.08
CA ALA A 69 9.38 12.72 -5.22
C ALA A 69 9.21 11.31 -5.80
N ALA A 70 7.98 10.92 -6.14
CA ALA A 70 7.70 9.63 -6.77
C ALA A 70 8.47 9.44 -8.10
N GLY A 71 8.54 10.50 -8.92
CA GLY A 71 9.30 10.51 -10.17
C GLY A 71 10.80 10.33 -9.95
N ALA A 72 11.38 11.02 -8.96
CA ALA A 72 12.81 10.89 -8.62
C ALA A 72 13.15 9.48 -8.12
N PHE A 73 12.32 8.91 -7.23
CA PHE A 73 12.47 7.54 -6.76
C PHE A 73 12.31 6.51 -7.88
N GLY A 74 11.35 6.73 -8.78
CA GLY A 74 11.17 5.92 -9.98
C GLY A 74 12.39 5.95 -10.89
N LEU A 75 12.94 7.14 -11.15
CA LEU A 75 14.14 7.30 -11.98
C LEU A 75 15.36 6.62 -11.36
N VAL A 76 15.58 6.78 -10.06
CA VAL A 76 16.65 6.07 -9.34
C VAL A 76 16.44 4.56 -9.39
N THR A 77 15.20 4.09 -9.30
CA THR A 77 14.88 2.66 -9.39
C THR A 77 15.18 2.10 -10.77
N VAL A 78 14.78 2.79 -11.84
CA VAL A 78 15.10 2.40 -13.22
C VAL A 78 16.61 2.37 -13.44
N PHE A 79 17.33 3.38 -12.95
CA PHE A 79 18.78 3.41 -13.01
C PHE A 79 19.42 2.24 -12.25
N THR A 80 18.90 1.91 -11.06
CA THR A 80 19.39 0.78 -10.26
C THR A 80 19.12 -0.57 -10.93
N LEU A 81 17.95 -0.74 -11.58
CA LEU A 81 17.62 -1.92 -12.38
C LEU A 81 18.57 -2.08 -13.58
N LEU A 82 18.91 -0.97 -14.22
CA LEU A 82 19.87 -0.93 -15.34
C LEU A 82 21.27 -1.34 -14.89
N LEU A 83 21.76 -0.79 -13.78
CA LEU A 83 23.02 -1.20 -13.17
C LEU A 83 23.01 -2.68 -12.77
N ARG A 84 21.87 -3.18 -12.30
CA ARG A 84 21.74 -4.58 -11.91
C ARG A 84 21.76 -5.54 -13.10
N ASN A 85 21.18 -5.15 -14.23
CA ASN A 85 21.19 -5.99 -15.43
C ASN A 85 22.57 -6.07 -16.10
N VAL A 86 23.48 -5.15 -15.76
CA VAL A 86 24.86 -5.12 -16.27
C VAL A 86 25.84 -5.39 -15.12
N THR A 87 26.17 -6.67 -14.87
CA THR A 87 27.10 -7.06 -13.80
C THR A 87 28.47 -6.38 -13.92
N ALA A 88 28.92 -6.08 -15.14
CA ALA A 88 30.17 -5.36 -15.39
C ALA A 88 30.19 -3.95 -14.76
N LEU A 89 29.03 -3.29 -14.70
CA LEU A 89 28.84 -1.94 -14.18
C LEU A 89 28.96 -1.87 -12.65
N GLN A 90 28.70 -2.99 -11.96
CA GLN A 90 28.85 -3.06 -10.51
C GLN A 90 30.31 -2.88 -10.06
N SER A 91 31.27 -3.20 -10.93
CA SER A 91 32.69 -3.08 -10.64
C SER A 91 33.25 -1.67 -10.86
N ASN A 92 32.76 -0.95 -11.87
CA ASN A 92 33.24 0.39 -12.23
C ASN A 92 32.12 1.21 -12.88
N LEU A 93 31.49 2.12 -12.11
CA LEU A 93 30.46 3.01 -12.66
C LEU A 93 30.98 3.96 -13.74
N LEU A 94 32.26 4.33 -13.70
CA LEU A 94 32.88 5.18 -14.74
C LEU A 94 32.88 4.52 -16.13
N SER A 95 32.87 3.18 -16.19
CA SER A 95 32.84 2.45 -17.47
C SER A 95 31.55 2.69 -18.27
N VAL A 96 30.46 3.14 -17.64
CA VAL A 96 29.21 3.56 -18.30
C VAL A 96 29.45 4.72 -19.25
N PHE A 97 30.21 5.71 -18.79
CA PHE A 97 30.44 6.94 -19.55
C PHE A 97 31.41 6.72 -20.70
N ASP A 98 32.33 5.78 -20.55
CA ASP A 98 33.29 5.41 -21.59
C ASP A 98 32.69 4.44 -22.62
N ASN A 99 31.74 3.59 -22.23
CA ASN A 99 31.17 2.54 -23.10
C ASN A 99 29.64 2.51 -23.02
N LEU A 100 29.02 3.42 -23.78
CA LEU A 100 27.55 3.53 -23.82
C LEU A 100 26.86 2.28 -24.40
N ASP A 101 27.56 1.46 -25.20
CA ASP A 101 27.03 0.20 -25.73
C ASP A 101 26.71 -0.82 -24.62
N LEU A 102 27.46 -0.84 -23.51
CA LEU A 102 27.16 -1.71 -22.36
C LEU A 102 25.80 -1.40 -21.73
N LEU A 103 25.37 -0.13 -21.82
CA LEU A 103 24.06 0.30 -21.36
C LEU A 103 22.94 -0.27 -22.22
N LYS A 104 23.19 -0.36 -23.54
CA LYS A 104 22.24 -0.85 -24.52
C LYS A 104 21.98 -2.35 -24.37
N ASP A 105 22.99 -3.11 -23.97
CA ASP A 105 22.85 -4.54 -23.66
C ASP A 105 22.06 -4.76 -22.36
N GLY A 106 22.20 -3.85 -21.40
CA GLY A 106 21.47 -3.87 -20.13
C GLY A 106 20.00 -3.43 -20.22
N LEU A 107 19.69 -2.63 -21.24
CA LEU A 107 18.41 -1.93 -21.37
C LEU A 107 17.19 -2.85 -21.50
N PRO A 108 17.21 -3.94 -22.30
CA PRO A 108 16.05 -4.80 -22.46
C PRO A 108 15.62 -5.46 -21.15
N GLY A 109 16.56 -5.97 -20.35
CA GLY A 109 16.25 -6.60 -19.06
C GLY A 109 15.74 -5.60 -18.02
N ALA A 110 16.33 -4.40 -17.97
CA ALA A 110 15.86 -3.32 -17.13
C ALA A 110 14.45 -2.85 -17.53
N LEU A 111 14.15 -2.75 -18.82
CA LEU A 111 12.82 -2.40 -19.31
C LEU A 111 11.78 -3.44 -18.97
N ILE A 112 12.09 -4.74 -19.14
CA ILE A 112 11.19 -5.83 -18.78
C ILE A 112 10.88 -5.80 -17.28
N THR A 113 11.90 -5.68 -16.42
CA THR A 113 11.71 -5.66 -14.96
C THR A 113 10.94 -4.42 -14.51
N ALA A 114 11.26 -3.24 -15.05
CA ALA A 114 10.50 -2.02 -14.80
C ALA A 114 9.04 -2.13 -15.28
N PHE A 115 8.82 -2.76 -16.43
CA PHE A 115 7.48 -3.01 -16.98
C PHE A 115 6.66 -3.93 -16.06
N LEU A 116 7.25 -5.03 -15.56
CA LEU A 116 6.59 -5.92 -14.60
C LEU A 116 6.21 -5.17 -13.31
N LEU A 117 7.11 -4.33 -12.79
CA LEU A 117 6.84 -3.49 -11.61
C LEU A 117 5.72 -2.49 -11.88
N GLY A 118 5.71 -1.88 -13.07
CA GLY A 118 4.65 -0.98 -13.51
C GLY A 118 3.30 -1.67 -13.58
N VAL A 119 3.22 -2.85 -14.21
CA VAL A 119 1.99 -3.64 -14.27
C VAL A 119 1.49 -4.04 -12.87
N HIS A 120 2.41 -4.42 -11.98
CA HIS A 120 2.10 -4.76 -10.60
C HIS A 120 1.34 -3.61 -9.90
N GLU A 121 1.89 -2.39 -9.95
CA GLU A 121 1.27 -1.22 -9.30
C GLU A 121 0.01 -0.75 -10.03
N VAL A 122 -0.02 -0.81 -11.36
CA VAL A 122 -1.20 -0.44 -12.14
C VAL A 122 -2.37 -1.37 -11.81
N SER A 123 -2.12 -2.65 -11.57
CA SER A 123 -3.17 -3.60 -11.19
C SER A 123 -3.77 -3.28 -9.81
N HIS A 124 -2.96 -2.81 -8.85
CA HIS A 124 -3.45 -2.30 -7.57
C HIS A 124 -4.37 -1.09 -7.79
N CYS A 125 -3.94 -0.12 -8.61
CA CYS A 125 -4.74 1.07 -8.95
C CYS A 125 -6.06 0.72 -9.64
N LEU A 126 -6.03 -0.24 -10.57
CA LEU A 126 -7.21 -0.66 -11.32
C LEU A 126 -8.25 -1.32 -10.41
N VAL A 127 -7.83 -2.30 -9.60
CA VAL A 127 -8.74 -2.99 -8.67
C VAL A 127 -9.21 -2.04 -7.57
N ALA A 128 -8.34 -1.18 -7.05
CA ALA A 128 -8.73 -0.18 -6.05
C ALA A 128 -9.81 0.78 -6.57
N LYS A 129 -9.72 1.18 -7.85
CA LYS A 129 -10.76 1.98 -8.49
C LYS A 129 -12.09 1.23 -8.61
N GLU A 130 -12.06 -0.07 -8.89
CA GLU A 130 -13.28 -0.90 -8.95
C GLU A 130 -13.95 -1.08 -7.58
N VAL A 131 -13.17 -1.25 -6.51
CA VAL A 131 -13.70 -1.41 -5.14
C VAL A 131 -13.90 -0.09 -4.39
N GLY A 132 -13.65 1.07 -5.02
CA GLY A 132 -13.84 2.39 -4.41
C GLY A 132 -12.78 2.77 -3.37
N VAL A 133 -11.61 2.13 -3.37
CA VAL A 133 -10.48 2.42 -2.48
C VAL A 133 -9.60 3.49 -3.11
N LYS A 134 -9.34 4.58 -2.36
CA LYS A 134 -8.41 5.64 -2.80
C LYS A 134 -6.98 5.27 -2.41
N LEU A 135 -6.14 5.06 -3.43
CA LEU A 135 -4.70 4.90 -3.29
C LEU A 135 -3.98 6.22 -3.59
N GLY A 136 -2.86 6.46 -2.90
CA GLY A 136 -1.92 7.53 -3.17
C GLY A 136 -0.95 7.17 -4.29
N ILE A 137 0.06 8.01 -4.49
CA ILE A 137 1.06 7.79 -5.53
C ILE A 137 2.00 6.65 -5.11
N PRO A 138 2.31 5.67 -5.98
CA PRO A 138 3.26 4.62 -5.67
C PRO A 138 4.69 5.15 -5.61
N TYR A 139 5.42 4.80 -4.55
CA TYR A 139 6.83 5.16 -4.36
C TYR A 139 7.74 3.95 -4.54
N PHE A 140 8.52 3.93 -5.61
CA PHE A 140 9.47 2.87 -5.88
C PHE A 140 10.68 2.93 -4.94
N VAL A 141 11.07 1.79 -4.38
CA VAL A 141 12.19 1.69 -3.46
C VAL A 141 13.37 1.02 -4.19
N PRO A 142 14.44 1.75 -4.49
CA PRO A 142 15.62 1.19 -5.16
C PRO A 142 16.42 0.29 -4.20
N SER A 143 17.06 -0.75 -4.74
CA SER A 143 17.91 -1.66 -3.96
C SER A 143 19.15 -2.09 -4.73
N TRP A 144 20.32 -1.95 -4.12
CA TRP A 144 21.58 -2.38 -4.74
C TRP A 144 21.67 -3.91 -4.93
N GLN A 145 21.08 -4.67 -4.00
CA GLN A 145 21.22 -6.14 -3.94
C GLN A 145 20.27 -6.90 -4.85
N ILE A 146 19.16 -6.31 -5.26
CA ILE A 146 18.13 -6.97 -6.10
C ILE A 146 17.59 -6.08 -7.23
N GLY A 147 18.02 -4.81 -7.30
CA GLY A 147 17.52 -3.81 -8.25
C GLY A 147 16.42 -2.92 -7.65
N SER A 148 15.34 -3.52 -7.15
CA SER A 148 14.24 -2.82 -6.49
C SER A 148 13.57 -3.68 -5.41
N PHE A 149 13.12 -3.06 -4.33
CA PHE A 149 12.24 -3.70 -3.34
C PHE A 149 10.75 -3.64 -3.71
N GLY A 150 10.41 -3.09 -4.89
CA GLY A 150 9.03 -2.84 -5.30
C GLY A 150 8.61 -1.38 -5.05
N ALA A 151 7.30 -1.14 -5.01
CA ALA A 151 6.76 0.17 -4.66
C ALA A 151 5.92 0.11 -3.38
N ILE A 152 5.85 1.24 -2.69
CA ILE A 152 5.00 1.43 -1.51
C ILE A 152 3.89 2.39 -1.91
N THR A 153 2.65 1.89 -1.86
CA THR A 153 1.46 2.65 -2.19
C THR A 153 0.64 2.89 -0.92
N ARG A 154 0.38 4.17 -0.60
CA ARG A 154 -0.37 4.55 0.61
C ARG A 154 -1.88 4.45 0.36
N ILE A 155 -2.63 3.92 1.30
CA ILE A 155 -4.11 3.96 1.29
C ILE A 155 -4.56 5.29 1.92
N LEU A 156 -5.38 6.06 1.19
CA LEU A 156 -5.82 7.40 1.61
C LEU A 156 -7.18 7.41 2.30
N ASN A 157 -7.99 6.36 2.15
CA ASN A 157 -9.33 6.25 2.72
C ASN A 157 -9.43 5.07 3.71
N ILE A 158 -10.36 5.15 4.66
CA ILE A 158 -10.68 4.02 5.53
C ILE A 158 -11.39 2.94 4.69
N VAL A 159 -10.88 1.70 4.74
CA VAL A 159 -11.49 0.57 4.02
C VAL A 159 -12.38 -0.18 5.00
N PRO A 160 -13.72 -0.13 4.86
CA PRO A 160 -14.63 -0.72 5.83
C PRO A 160 -14.63 -2.26 5.77
N LYS A 161 -14.28 -2.84 4.63
CA LYS A 161 -14.35 -4.28 4.39
C LYS A 161 -12.98 -4.89 4.14
N ARG A 162 -12.65 -5.95 4.90
CA ARG A 162 -11.39 -6.69 4.77
C ARG A 162 -11.27 -7.40 3.43
N GLU A 163 -12.39 -7.83 2.85
CA GLU A 163 -12.43 -8.47 1.53
C GLU A 163 -11.89 -7.57 0.43
N ASP A 164 -12.20 -6.27 0.46
CA ASP A 164 -11.77 -5.33 -0.57
C ASP A 164 -10.27 -5.02 -0.43
N LEU A 165 -9.77 -5.00 0.81
CA LEU A 165 -8.34 -4.88 1.07
C LEU A 165 -7.56 -6.10 0.53
N LEU A 166 -8.11 -7.31 0.71
CA LEU A 166 -7.51 -8.53 0.19
C LEU A 166 -7.55 -8.61 -1.34
N LYS A 167 -8.66 -8.18 -1.98
CA LYS A 167 -8.74 -8.11 -3.44
C LYS A 167 -7.68 -7.18 -4.02
N VAL A 168 -7.54 -5.97 -3.45
CA VAL A 168 -6.51 -5.03 -3.86
C VAL A 168 -5.12 -5.62 -3.63
N ALA A 169 -4.85 -6.21 -2.47
CA ALA A 169 -3.54 -6.81 -2.16
C ALA A 169 -3.18 -7.98 -3.09
N ALA A 170 -4.14 -8.81 -3.48
CA ALA A 170 -3.92 -9.95 -4.37
C ALA A 170 -3.75 -9.53 -5.84
N ALA A 171 -4.28 -8.37 -6.24
CA ALA A 171 -4.25 -7.90 -7.62
C ALA A 171 -2.82 -7.78 -8.19
N GLY A 172 -1.92 -7.12 -7.44
CA GLY A 172 -0.50 -6.92 -7.79
C GLY A 172 0.21 -8.23 -8.14
N PRO A 173 0.35 -9.15 -7.17
CA PRO A 173 1.02 -10.43 -7.38
C PRO A 173 0.38 -11.25 -8.50
N LEU A 174 -0.95 -11.28 -8.60
CA LEU A 174 -1.64 -12.08 -9.62
C LEU A 174 -1.40 -11.55 -11.04
N ALA A 175 -1.47 -10.22 -11.21
CA ALA A 175 -1.18 -9.58 -12.49
C ALA A 175 0.30 -9.75 -12.89
N GLY A 176 1.22 -9.50 -11.95
CA GLY A 176 2.66 -9.67 -12.16
C GLY A 176 3.04 -11.11 -12.51
N PHE A 177 2.46 -12.09 -11.79
CA PHE A 177 2.65 -13.51 -12.10
C PHE A 177 2.13 -13.87 -13.49
N SER A 178 0.93 -13.41 -13.84
CA SER A 178 0.33 -13.71 -15.16
C SER A 178 1.18 -13.16 -16.31
N VAL A 179 1.65 -11.91 -16.20
CA VAL A 179 2.53 -11.30 -17.22
C VAL A 179 3.89 -11.97 -17.25
N GLY A 180 4.48 -12.26 -16.09
CA GLY A 180 5.76 -12.97 -15.99
C GLY A 180 5.69 -14.37 -16.61
N LEU A 181 4.58 -15.09 -16.39
CA LEU A 181 4.35 -16.42 -16.98
C LEU A 181 4.25 -16.36 -18.51
N ILE A 182 3.53 -15.38 -19.07
CA ILE A 182 3.44 -15.18 -20.52
C ILE A 182 4.82 -14.89 -21.11
N LEU A 183 5.61 -14.04 -20.44
CA LEU A 183 6.93 -13.67 -20.91
C LEU A 183 7.91 -14.83 -20.83
N LEU A 184 7.82 -15.64 -19.77
CA LEU A 184 8.59 -16.89 -19.62
C LEU A 184 8.28 -17.86 -20.76
N LEU A 185 6.99 -18.10 -21.04
CA LEU A 185 6.57 -18.98 -22.14
C LEU A 185 7.03 -18.44 -23.50
N SER A 186 6.94 -17.12 -23.71
CA SER A 186 7.42 -16.48 -24.93
C SER A 186 8.93 -16.66 -25.11
N GLY A 187 9.71 -16.48 -24.04
CA GLY A 187 11.16 -16.71 -24.05
C GLY A 187 11.53 -18.17 -24.29
N PHE A 188 10.69 -19.13 -23.87
CA PHE A 188 10.90 -20.55 -24.16
C PHE A 188 10.63 -20.90 -25.62
N ILE A 189 9.67 -20.22 -26.25
CA ILE A 189 9.26 -20.48 -27.66
C ILE A 189 10.22 -19.82 -28.66
N LEU A 190 10.87 -18.70 -28.29
CA LEU A 190 11.82 -18.01 -29.16
C LEU A 190 13.23 -18.61 -28.99
N PRO A 191 13.73 -19.42 -29.95
CA PRO A 191 15.11 -19.89 -29.90
C PRO A 191 16.10 -18.73 -30.10
N PRO A 192 17.32 -18.79 -29.54
CA PRO A 192 18.34 -17.79 -29.78
C PRO A 192 18.66 -17.66 -31.27
N THR A 193 18.72 -16.43 -31.75
CA THR A 193 19.12 -16.09 -33.13
C THR A 193 20.54 -16.56 -33.46
N ASP A 194 21.35 -16.83 -32.44
CA ASP A 194 22.78 -17.12 -32.57
C ASP A 194 23.07 -18.59 -32.90
N GLY A 195 22.05 -19.46 -32.95
CA GLY A 195 22.19 -20.88 -33.26
C GLY A 195 22.94 -21.70 -32.19
N ILE A 196 23.42 -21.04 -31.14
CA ILE A 196 23.98 -21.67 -29.95
C ILE A 196 22.79 -22.12 -29.12
N GLY A 197 22.32 -23.34 -29.35
CA GLY A 197 21.32 -23.98 -28.52
C GLY A 197 21.77 -23.87 -27.06
N ILE A 198 21.05 -23.09 -26.27
CA ILE A 198 21.36 -22.92 -24.86
C ILE A 198 21.14 -24.28 -24.21
N ILE A 199 22.23 -25.00 -23.93
CA ILE A 199 22.19 -26.23 -23.13
C ILE A 199 22.03 -25.76 -21.68
N LEU A 200 20.78 -25.53 -21.27
CA LEU A 200 20.51 -25.31 -19.85
C LEU A 200 20.63 -26.66 -19.17
N ASP A 201 21.64 -26.81 -18.33
CA ASP A 201 21.73 -27.95 -17.43
C ASP A 201 20.48 -27.90 -16.51
N PRO A 202 19.62 -28.93 -16.54
CA PRO A 202 18.40 -28.94 -15.73
C PRO A 202 18.69 -28.87 -14.23
N SER A 203 19.94 -29.07 -13.80
CA SER A 203 20.39 -28.87 -12.42
C SER A 203 20.22 -27.44 -11.92
N VAL A 204 20.24 -26.43 -12.80
CA VAL A 204 19.98 -25.02 -12.41
C VAL A 204 18.53 -24.82 -11.96
N PHE A 205 17.63 -25.70 -12.41
CA PHE A 205 16.21 -25.67 -12.08
C PHE A 205 15.83 -26.57 -10.90
N HIS A 206 16.77 -27.31 -10.29
CA HIS A 206 16.49 -28.13 -9.10
C HIS A 206 16.02 -27.28 -7.91
N GLU A 207 16.49 -26.04 -7.82
CA GLU A 207 16.07 -25.07 -6.81
C GLU A 207 14.71 -24.42 -7.14
N SER A 208 14.20 -24.62 -8.36
CA SER A 208 12.91 -24.08 -8.79
C SER A 208 11.80 -25.10 -8.54
N PHE A 209 10.90 -24.81 -7.60
CA PHE A 209 9.78 -25.68 -7.24
C PHE A 209 8.95 -26.15 -8.46
N LEU A 210 8.71 -25.26 -9.43
CA LEU A 210 7.96 -25.59 -10.63
C LEU A 210 8.72 -26.60 -11.51
N ALA A 211 9.93 -26.26 -11.94
CA ALA A 211 10.71 -27.06 -12.89
C ALA A 211 11.27 -28.37 -12.27
N GLY A 212 11.70 -28.35 -11.01
CA GLY A 212 12.09 -29.55 -10.28
C GLY A 212 10.93 -30.52 -9.99
N GLY A 213 9.69 -30.01 -9.94
CA GLY A 213 8.49 -30.83 -9.79
C GLY A 213 8.10 -31.60 -11.05
N ILE A 214 8.28 -31.01 -12.23
CA ILE A 214 7.96 -31.64 -13.53
C ILE A 214 9.09 -32.55 -14.05
N GLY A 215 10.34 -32.34 -13.63
CA GLY A 215 11.50 -33.14 -14.06
C GLY A 215 11.68 -34.49 -13.36
N LYS A 216 10.75 -34.89 -12.49
CA LYS A 216 10.84 -36.13 -11.69
C LYS A 216 10.08 -37.33 -12.27
N TYR A 217 9.81 -37.31 -13.58
CA TYR A 217 9.20 -38.41 -14.33
C TYR A 217 9.97 -38.71 -15.61
#